data_AF-A0A7W2Z037-F1
#
_entry.id   AF-A0A7W2Z037-F1
#
_cell.length_a   1.000
_cell.length_b   1.000
_cell.length_c   1.000
_cell.angle_alpha   90.00
_cell.angle_beta   90.00
_cell.angle_gamma   90.00
#
_symmetry.space_group_name_H-M   'P 1'
#
loop_
_entity.id
_entity.type
_entity.pdbx_description
1 polymer ?
#
loop_
_entity_poly.entity_id
_entity_poly.type
_entity_poly.pdbx_seq_one_letter_code
_entity_poly.pdbx_strand_id
1 'polypeptide(L)'
;MVRELAPRREYFSKPLPAFTVAYRGDLDRLGATRVADRLRQIAEAEGDHRLVLLCFEDLADAAQWCHRRIFASWWKDATGDTVRELSPMADHYEQGTLM
;
A
#
# COMPACT_ATOMS: atom_id res chain seq x y z
N MET A 1 6.12 12.53 -3.18
CA MET A 1 4.77 11.94 -3.06
C MET A 1 4.48 11.10 -4.30
N VAL A 2 4.14 9.82 -4.12
CA VAL A 2 3.83 8.86 -5.20
C VAL A 2 2.33 8.94 -5.49
N ARG A 3 1.94 9.72 -6.49
CA ARG A 3 0.51 10.02 -6.77
C ARG A 3 -0.20 8.86 -7.44
N GLU A 4 0.53 8.06 -8.19
CA GLU A 4 0.04 6.89 -8.93
C GLU A 4 -0.48 5.77 -8.03
N LEU A 5 -0.08 5.73 -6.76
CA LEU A 5 -0.59 4.79 -5.76
C LEU A 5 -1.66 5.41 -4.85
N ALA A 6 -1.94 6.72 -4.97
CA ALA A 6 -2.97 7.35 -4.17
C ALA A 6 -4.35 7.05 -4.79
N PRO A 7 -5.36 6.68 -3.97
CA PRO A 7 -6.72 6.55 -4.49
C PRO A 7 -7.21 7.91 -4.98
N ARG A 8 -8.02 7.90 -6.03
CA ARG A 8 -8.56 9.13 -6.58
C ARG A 8 -9.67 9.68 -5.69
N ARG A 9 -9.82 11.00 -5.68
CA ARG A 9 -10.78 11.72 -4.84
C ARG A 9 -12.22 11.25 -5.07
N GLU A 10 -12.55 10.84 -6.29
CA GLU A 10 -13.89 10.39 -6.69
C GLU A 10 -14.36 9.13 -5.95
N TYR A 11 -13.44 8.39 -5.32
CA TYR A 11 -13.77 7.17 -4.59
C TYR A 11 -14.09 7.42 -3.12
N PHE A 12 -13.66 8.55 -2.55
CA PHE A 12 -13.73 8.80 -1.10
C PHE A 12 -15.14 8.84 -0.52
N SER A 13 -16.15 9.14 -1.34
CA SER A 13 -17.55 9.12 -0.92
C SER A 13 -18.23 7.75 -1.14
N LYS A 14 -17.51 6.74 -1.64
CA LYS A 14 -18.07 5.43 -1.97
C LYS A 14 -17.95 4.48 -0.77
N PRO A 15 -18.91 3.54 -0.61
CA PRO A 15 -18.77 2.47 0.38
C PRO A 15 -17.63 1.52 0.02
N LEU A 16 -17.09 0.82 1.02
CA LEU A 16 -15.91 -0.05 0.89
C LEU A 16 -15.93 -0.98 -0.33
N PRO A 17 -17.01 -1.70 -0.68
CA PRO A 17 -17.00 -2.58 -1.85
C PRO A 17 -16.78 -1.83 -3.16
N ALA A 18 -17.48 -0.70 -3.35
CA ALA A 18 -17.36 0.11 -4.55
C ALA A 18 -16.02 0.84 -4.63
N PHE A 19 -15.49 1.28 -3.48
CA PHE A 19 -14.13 1.82 -3.38
C PHE A 19 -13.10 0.75 -3.80
N THR A 20 -13.23 -0.45 -3.24
CA THR A 20 -12.27 -1.55 -3.47
C THR A 20 -12.18 -1.91 -4.94
N VAL A 21 -13.33 -2.07 -5.62
CA VAL A 21 -13.37 -2.37 -7.06
C VAL A 21 -12.69 -1.26 -7.87
N ALA A 22 -13.03 0.01 -7.59
CA ALA A 22 -12.46 1.13 -8.34
C ALA A 22 -10.96 1.28 -8.12
N TYR A 23 -10.51 1.19 -6.87
CA TYR A 23 -9.10 1.35 -6.52
C TYR A 23 -8.25 0.18 -7.02
N ARG A 24 -8.70 -1.07 -6.86
CA ARG A 24 -8.02 -2.24 -7.45
C ARG A 24 -7.96 -2.14 -8.97
N GLY A 25 -9.03 -1.69 -9.63
CA GLY A 25 -9.02 -1.47 -11.09
C GLY A 25 -8.00 -0.43 -11.56
N ASP A 26 -7.69 0.58 -10.74
CA ASP A 26 -6.58 1.51 -11.02
C ASP A 26 -5.21 0.83 -10.84
N LEU A 27 -5.04 0.04 -9.78
CA LEU A 27 -3.80 -0.72 -9.52
C LEU A 27 -3.53 -1.78 -10.60
N ASP A 28 -4.56 -2.49 -11.04
CA ASP A 28 -4.48 -3.47 -12.13
C ASP A 28 -4.05 -2.81 -13.44
N ARG A 29 -4.59 -1.62 -13.75
CA ARG A 29 -4.20 -0.85 -14.94
C ARG A 29 -2.77 -0.34 -14.87
N LEU A 30 -2.28 -0.03 -13.66
CA LEU A 30 -0.89 0.37 -13.44
C LEU A 30 0.06 -0.83 -13.56
N GLY A 31 -0.35 -1.98 -13.02
CA GLY A 31 0.36 -3.25 -13.05
C GLY A 31 1.41 -3.39 -11.95
N ALA A 32 1.48 -4.58 -11.33
CA ALA A 32 2.37 -4.85 -10.20
C ALA A 32 3.85 -4.64 -10.53
N THR A 33 4.32 -5.04 -11.72
CA THR A 33 5.71 -4.82 -12.17
C THR A 33 6.07 -3.34 -12.17
N ARG A 34 5.19 -2.49 -12.70
CA ARG A 34 5.44 -1.05 -12.77
C ARG A 34 5.44 -0.40 -11.40
N VAL A 35 4.57 -0.87 -10.50
CA VAL A 35 4.59 -0.45 -9.10
C VAL A 35 5.90 -0.86 -8.42
N ALA A 36 6.35 -2.10 -8.60
CA ALA A 36 7.62 -2.60 -8.05
C ALA A 36 8.80 -1.74 -8.51
N ASP A 37 8.90 -1.50 -9.82
CA ASP A 37 9.95 -0.65 -10.39
C ASP A 37 9.93 0.76 -9.82
N ARG A 38 8.73 1.33 -9.64
CA ARG A 38 8.59 2.67 -9.09
C ARG A 38 9.04 2.73 -7.64
N LEU A 39 8.65 1.75 -6.82
CA LEU A 39 9.08 1.65 -5.43
C LEU A 39 10.60 1.48 -5.34
N ARG A 40 11.17 0.60 -6.17
CA ARG A 40 12.62 0.40 -6.25
C ARG A 40 13.38 1.69 -6.59
N GLN A 41 12.90 2.44 -7.59
CA GLN A 41 13.49 3.74 -7.95
C GLN A 41 13.48 4.74 -6.78
N ILE A 42 12.43 4.76 -5.96
CA ILE A 42 12.35 5.64 -4.79
C ILE A 42 13.38 5.19 -3.74
N ALA A 43 13.44 3.90 -3.44
CA ALA A 43 14.41 3.36 -2.50
C ALA A 43 15.86 3.65 -2.92
N GLU A 44 16.17 3.47 -4.20
CA GLU A 44 17.49 3.78 -4.77
C GLU A 44 17.82 5.27 -4.68
N ALA A 45 16.85 6.15 -4.97
CA ALA A 45 17.04 7.59 -4.94
C ALA A 45 17.24 8.14 -3.51
N GLU A 46 16.54 7.59 -2.53
CA GLU A 46 16.65 8.00 -1.12
C GLU A 46 17.80 7.27 -0.39
N GLY A 47 18.41 6.25 -1.01
CA GLY A 47 19.45 5.43 -0.39
C GLY A 47 18.95 4.57 0.78
N ASP A 48 17.63 4.37 0.88
CA ASP A 48 16.97 3.62 1.95
C ASP A 48 15.85 2.74 1.39
N HIS A 49 15.93 1.44 1.66
CA HIS A 49 14.96 0.45 1.19
C HIS A 49 13.69 0.38 2.04
N ARG A 50 13.61 1.17 3.13
CA ARG A 50 12.46 1.19 4.04
C ARG A 50 11.40 2.17 3.53
N LEU A 51 10.53 1.67 2.66
CA LEU A 51 9.38 2.41 2.18
C LEU A 51 8.14 2.10 3.02
N VAL A 52 7.39 3.16 3.35
CA VAL A 52 6.18 3.07 4.16
C VAL A 52 5.03 3.71 3.41
N LEU A 53 3.92 2.98 3.25
CA LEU A 53 2.67 3.52 2.74
C LEU A 53 1.78 3.98 3.90
N LEU A 54 1.59 5.30 4.00
CA LEU A 54 0.81 5.93 5.07
C LEU A 54 -0.60 6.28 4.61
N CYS A 55 -1.52 6.34 5.56
CA CYS A 55 -2.91 6.76 5.37
C CYS A 55 -3.36 7.62 6.57
N PHE A 56 -4.53 8.24 6.48
CA PHE A 56 -5.03 9.16 7.52
C PHE A 56 -6.07 8.52 8.45
N GLU A 57 -6.61 7.35 8.09
CA GLU A 57 -7.63 6.68 8.87
C GLU A 57 -7.06 6.08 10.17
N ASP A 58 -7.82 6.18 11.25
CA ASP A 58 -7.49 5.53 12.52
C ASP A 58 -7.79 4.04 12.42
N LEU A 59 -6.74 3.22 12.52
CA LEU A 59 -6.85 1.77 12.40
C LEU A 59 -7.14 1.05 13.72
N ALA A 60 -7.13 1.78 14.84
CA ALA A 60 -7.62 1.27 16.12
C ALA A 60 -9.15 1.18 16.14
N ASP A 61 -9.84 2.00 15.33
CA ASP A 61 -11.28 1.89 15.12
C ASP A 61 -11.59 0.78 14.09
N ALA A 62 -12.23 -0.29 14.56
CA ALA A 62 -12.63 -1.42 13.71
C ALA A 62 -13.70 -1.06 12.67
N ALA A 63 -14.42 0.05 12.84
CA ALA A 63 -15.37 0.57 11.85
C ALA A 63 -14.68 1.29 10.68
N GLN A 64 -13.44 1.75 10.87
CA GLN A 64 -12.66 2.39 9.83
C GLN A 64 -11.96 1.35 8.95
N TRP A 65 -11.92 1.67 7.66
CA TRP A 65 -11.16 0.94 6.65
C TRP A 65 -10.34 1.96 5.87
N CYS A 66 -9.21 1.52 5.32
CA CYS A 66 -8.27 2.41 4.64
C CYS A 66 -7.80 1.80 3.33
N HIS A 67 -7.30 2.67 2.46
CA HIS A 67 -6.79 2.26 1.16
C HIS A 67 -5.49 1.45 1.24
N ARG A 68 -4.66 1.62 2.28
CA ARG A 68 -3.41 0.86 2.42
C ARG A 68 -3.65 -0.64 2.61
N ARG A 69 -4.69 -1.04 3.35
CA ARG A 69 -5.07 -2.46 3.53
C ARG A 69 -5.55 -3.08 2.22
N ILE A 70 -6.28 -2.30 1.41
CA ILE A 70 -6.72 -2.73 0.08
C ILE A 70 -5.52 -2.90 -0.85
N PHE A 71 -4.58 -1.95 -0.83
CA PHE A 71 -3.31 -2.08 -1.56
C PHE A 71 -2.52 -3.32 -1.12
N ALA A 72 -2.38 -3.56 0.18
CA ALA A 72 -1.68 -4.72 0.71
C ALA A 72 -2.30 -6.05 0.26
N SER A 73 -3.63 -6.15 0.29
CA SER A 73 -4.35 -7.32 -0.24
C SER A 73 -4.14 -7.48 -1.75
N TRP A 74 -4.28 -6.41 -2.51
CA TRP A 74 -4.04 -6.44 -3.95
C TRP A 74 -2.60 -6.85 -4.30
N TRP A 75 -1.61 -6.32 -3.58
CA TRP A 75 -0.20 -6.63 -3.78
C TRP A 75 0.06 -8.12 -3.59
N LYS A 76 -0.48 -8.70 -2.50
CA LYS A 76 -0.39 -10.13 -2.23
C LYS A 76 -1.05 -10.95 -3.32
N ASP A 77 -2.24 -10.56 -3.78
CA ASP A 77 -2.93 -11.27 -4.85
C ASP A 77 -2.16 -11.22 -6.18
N ALA A 78 -1.51 -10.08 -6.47
CA ALA A 78 -0.81 -9.84 -7.74
C ALA A 78 0.63 -10.40 -7.78
N THR A 79 1.29 -10.50 -6.63
CA THR A 79 2.73 -10.84 -6.55
C THR A 79 3.03 -12.07 -5.70
N GLY A 80 2.12 -12.46 -4.80
CA GLY A 80 2.37 -13.45 -3.74
C GLY A 80 3.00 -12.85 -2.48
N ASP A 81 3.56 -11.64 -2.54
CA ASP A 81 4.28 -11.04 -1.43
C ASP A 81 3.34 -10.39 -0.40
N THR A 82 3.65 -10.57 0.88
CA THR A 82 2.87 -9.96 1.96
C THR A 82 3.45 -8.59 2.34
N VAL A 83 2.62 -7.56 2.27
CA VAL A 83 2.96 -6.24 2.81
C VAL A 83 2.79 -6.27 4.33
N ARG A 84 3.88 -6.00 5.06
CA ARG A 84 3.88 -5.99 6.52
C ARG A 84 3.37 -4.64 7.04
N GLU A 85 2.51 -4.71 8.05
CA GLU A 85 2.12 -3.52 8.81
C GLU A 85 3.26 -3.12 9.75
N LEU A 86 3.47 -1.81 9.93
CA LEU A 86 4.37 -1.32 10.95
C LEU A 86 3.70 -1.50 12.32
N SER A 87 4.22 -2.41 13.12
CA SER A 87 3.87 -2.49 14.55
C SER A 87 4.31 -1.21 15.26
N PRO A 88 3.65 -0.83 16.38
CA PRO A 88 4.24 0.13 17.31
C PRO A 88 5.67 -0.32 17.60
N MET A 89 6.62 0.61 17.62
CA MET A 89 8.03 0.30 17.85
C MET A 89 8.18 -0.47 19.17
N ALA A 90 8.25 -1.80 19.09
CA ALA A 90 9.12 -2.54 19.98
C ALA A 90 10.56 -2.13 19.64
N ASP A 91 11.45 -2.10 20.62
CA ASP A 91 12.79 -1.47 20.53
C ASP A 91 13.67 -1.90 19.33
N HIS A 92 13.27 -2.93 18.57
CA HIS A 92 13.96 -3.41 17.38
C HIS A 92 13.01 -3.75 16.22
N TYR A 93 13.26 -3.17 15.04
CA TYR A 93 12.62 -3.54 13.77
C TYR A 93 13.39 -4.71 13.13
N GLU A 94 12.74 -5.86 12.90
CA GLU A 94 13.30 -6.95 12.10
C GLU A 94 12.82 -6.85 10.65
N GLN A 95 13.74 -6.53 9.75
CA GLN A 95 13.52 -6.59 8.32
C GLN A 95 13.73 -8.04 7.88
N GLY A 96 12.64 -8.81 7.72
CA GLY A 96 12.72 -10.10 7.05
C GLY A 96 13.26 -9.89 5.62
N THR A 97 14.37 -10.55 5.31
CA THR A 97 14.99 -10.57 3.98
C THR A 97 13.95 -11.07 2.97
N LEU A 98 13.54 -10.22 2.02
CA LEU A 98 13.01 -10.74 0.76
C LEU A 98 14.20 -11.40 0.06
N MET A 99 14.23 -12.73 0.04
CA MET A 99 15.04 -13.52 -0.87
C MET A 99 14.25 -13.78 -2.15
#